data_AF-A0A359CMB9-F1
#
_entry.id   AF-A0A359CMB9-F1
#
_cell.length_a   1.000
_cell.length_b   1.000
_cell.length_c   1.000
_cell.angle_alpha   90.00
_cell.angle_beta   90.00
_cell.angle_gamma   90.00
#
_symmetry.space_group_name_H-M   'P 1'
#
loop_
_entity.id
_entity.type
_entity.pdbx_description
1 polymer ?
#
loop_
_entity_poly.entity_id
_entity_poly.type
_entity_poly.pdbx_seq_one_letter_code
_entity_poly.pdbx_strand_id
1 'polypeptide(L)'
;MKKFFTVFILIAALLFSSCSGGANKELQKAEFNTKTIDRIVINKSGYPGRYVIINNDSINNFKNTLVKSSNASVNTKLKPDFTFELYSDIKKVGTFKY
;
A
#
# COMPACT_ATOMS: atom_id res chain seq x y z
N MET A 1 33.84 -15.34 29.18
CA MET A 1 32.82 -15.98 28.32
C MET A 1 31.46 -15.26 28.32
N LYS A 2 30.89 -14.85 29.48
CA LYS A 2 29.57 -14.17 29.52
C LYS A 2 29.45 -12.90 28.67
N LYS A 3 30.46 -12.02 28.68
CA LYS A 3 30.44 -10.74 27.92
C LYS A 3 30.41 -10.93 26.39
N PHE A 4 31.08 -11.95 25.87
CA PHE A 4 31.04 -12.29 24.43
C PHE A 4 29.67 -12.83 24.00
N PHE A 5 29.02 -13.59 24.88
CA PHE A 5 27.67 -14.10 24.64
C PHE A 5 26.63 -12.97 24.58
N THR A 6 26.76 -11.96 25.45
CA THR A 6 25.88 -10.78 25.45
C THR A 6 26.03 -9.95 24.17
N VAL A 7 27.26 -9.77 23.67
CA VAL A 7 27.52 -9.06 22.42
C VAL A 7 26.94 -9.80 21.21
N PHE A 8 27.05 -11.13 21.20
CA PHE A 8 26.48 -11.96 20.12
C PHE A 8 24.96 -11.88 20.05
N ILE A 9 24.27 -11.88 21.21
CA ILE A 9 22.82 -11.69 21.30
C ILE A 9 22.40 -10.30 20.81
N LEU A 10 23.17 -9.26 21.14
CA LEU A 10 22.90 -7.89 20.72
C LEU A 10 23.03 -7.71 19.20
N ILE A 11 24.04 -8.33 18.59
CA ILE A 11 24.26 -8.32 17.14
C ILE A 11 23.16 -9.11 16.43
N ALA A 12 22.76 -10.28 16.96
CA ALA A 12 21.65 -11.04 16.42
C ALA A 12 20.33 -10.24 16.45
N ALA A 13 20.02 -9.58 17.57
CA ALA A 13 18.83 -8.73 17.70
C ALA A 13 18.80 -7.57 16.70
N LEU A 14 19.97 -6.96 16.41
CA LEU A 14 20.09 -5.92 15.39
C LEU A 14 19.88 -6.47 13.97
N LEU A 15 20.37 -7.68 13.67
CA LEU A 15 20.24 -8.30 12.35
C LEU A 15 18.78 -8.74 12.05
N PHE A 16 17.99 -9.14 13.05
CA PHE A 16 16.58 -9.50 12.87
C PHE A 16 15.60 -8.32 12.90
N SER A 17 16.04 -7.12 13.32
CA SER A 17 15.19 -5.92 13.35
C SER A 17 14.89 -5.30 11.98
N SER A 18 15.60 -5.75 10.93
CA SER A 18 15.54 -5.13 9.59
C SER A 18 14.51 -5.75 8.65
N CYS A 19 13.80 -6.82 9.05
CA CYS A 19 12.76 -7.43 8.22
C CYS A 19 11.36 -6.99 8.68
N SER A 20 11.10 -5.69 8.60
CA SER A 20 9.72 -5.22 8.49
C SER A 20 9.57 -4.63 7.10
N GLY A 21 9.05 -5.43 6.17
CA GLY A 21 8.51 -4.93 4.92
C GLY A 21 7.43 -3.92 5.27
N GLY A 22 7.82 -2.65 5.34
CA GLY A 22 7.01 -1.60 5.92
C GLY A 22 5.76 -1.42 5.08
N ALA A 23 4.62 -1.88 5.59
CA ALA A 23 3.33 -1.54 5.02
C ALA A 23 3.25 -0.01 4.87
N ASN A 24 2.75 0.46 3.72
CA ASN A 24 2.77 1.87 3.37
C ASN A 24 2.04 2.70 4.44
N LYS A 25 2.80 3.48 5.23
CA LYS A 25 2.29 4.21 6.40
C LYS A 25 1.33 5.34 6.03
N GLU A 26 1.41 5.86 4.79
CA GLU A 26 0.50 6.87 4.27
C GLU A 26 -0.86 6.26 3.90
N LEU A 27 -0.87 5.05 3.33
CA LEU A 27 -2.12 4.32 3.03
C LEU A 27 -2.79 3.75 4.30
N GLN A 28 -2.01 3.44 5.34
CA GLN A 28 -2.54 3.04 6.64
C GLN A 28 -3.17 4.20 7.42
N LYS A 29 -2.72 5.44 7.17
CA LYS A 29 -3.26 6.67 7.79
C LYS A 29 -4.43 7.27 7.01
N ALA A 30 -4.53 7.00 5.72
CA ALA A 30 -5.68 7.39 4.92
C ALA A 30 -6.94 6.65 5.42
N GLU A 31 -8.12 7.26 5.23
CA GLU A 31 -9.46 6.70 5.55
C GLU A 31 -9.77 5.32 4.90
N PHE A 32 -8.78 4.72 4.24
CA PHE A 32 -8.76 3.43 3.57
C PHE A 32 -9.02 2.21 4.47
N ASN A 33 -8.54 2.24 5.72
CA ASN A 33 -8.76 1.15 6.68
C ASN A 33 -10.05 1.32 7.49
N THR A 34 -10.60 2.54 7.58
CA THR A 34 -11.78 2.83 8.41
C THR A 34 -13.09 2.85 7.62
N LYS A 35 -13.03 2.95 6.28
CA LYS A 35 -14.21 2.97 5.41
C LYS A 35 -14.34 1.71 4.56
N THR A 36 -15.58 1.28 4.40
CA THR A 36 -15.96 0.25 3.42
C THR A 36 -15.78 0.82 2.02
N ILE A 37 -14.92 0.17 1.23
CA ILE A 37 -14.74 0.48 -0.18
C ILE A 37 -15.69 -0.41 -0.97
N ASP A 38 -16.52 0.19 -1.79
CA ASP A 38 -17.51 -0.51 -2.62
C ASP A 38 -17.21 -0.39 -4.11
N ARG A 39 -16.32 0.54 -4.50
CA ARG A 39 -15.90 0.72 -5.88
C ARG A 39 -14.47 1.21 -6.02
N ILE A 40 -13.77 0.66 -7.01
CA ILE A 40 -12.45 1.10 -7.45
C ILE A 40 -12.54 1.51 -8.91
N VAL A 41 -12.07 2.71 -9.24
CA VAL A 41 -11.95 3.21 -10.62
C VAL A 41 -10.48 3.27 -11.00
N ILE A 42 -10.13 2.66 -12.13
CA ILE A 42 -8.76 2.59 -12.65
C ILE A 42 -8.71 3.43 -13.93
N ASN A 43 -7.81 4.41 -13.91
CA ASN A 43 -7.53 5.29 -15.04
C ASN A 43 -6.10 5.03 -15.52
N LYS A 44 -5.92 4.79 -16.81
CA LYS A 44 -4.59 4.68 -17.43
C LYS A 44 -4.20 6.01 -18.06
N SER A 45 -3.00 6.52 -17.75
CA SER A 45 -2.49 7.77 -18.31
C SER A 45 -2.36 7.67 -19.83
N GLY A 46 -2.87 8.70 -20.53
CA GLY A 46 -2.87 8.73 -21.99
C GLY A 46 -3.90 7.81 -22.65
N TYR A 47 -4.76 7.13 -21.88
CA TYR A 47 -5.86 6.33 -22.40
C TYR A 47 -7.20 6.81 -21.81
N PRO A 48 -8.22 7.11 -22.64
CA PRO A 48 -9.48 7.66 -22.16
C PRO A 48 -10.39 6.63 -21.47
N GLY A 49 -10.07 5.33 -21.56
CA GLY A 49 -10.87 4.28 -20.96
C GLY A 49 -10.71 4.19 -19.44
N ARG A 50 -11.80 3.82 -18.78
CA ARG A 50 -11.88 3.61 -17.33
C ARG A 50 -12.29 2.19 -17.04
N TYR A 51 -11.61 1.55 -16.10
CA TYR A 51 -12.00 0.23 -15.60
C TYR A 51 -12.61 0.38 -14.20
N VAL A 52 -13.66 -0.37 -13.92
CA VAL A 52 -14.37 -0.29 -12.64
C VAL A 52 -14.44 -1.68 -12.01
N ILE A 53 -14.03 -1.77 -10.76
CA ILE A 53 -14.17 -2.98 -9.93
C ILE A 53 -15.24 -2.67 -8.87
N ILE A 54 -16.30 -3.49 -8.85
CA ILE A 54 -17.40 -3.42 -7.87
C ILE A 54 -17.58 -4.73 -7.09
N ASN A 55 -16.87 -5.79 -7.47
CA ASN A 55 -16.92 -7.07 -6.77
C ASN A 55 -16.12 -6.99 -5.46
N ASN A 56 -16.77 -7.34 -4.36
CA ASN A 56 -16.22 -7.17 -3.01
C ASN A 56 -14.92 -7.96 -2.77
N ASP A 57 -14.83 -9.20 -3.26
CA ASP A 57 -13.62 -10.02 -3.11
C ASP A 57 -12.44 -9.43 -3.88
N SER A 58 -12.71 -8.95 -5.09
CA SER A 58 -11.71 -8.27 -5.93
C SER A 58 -11.24 -6.96 -5.28
N ILE A 59 -12.16 -6.20 -4.67
CA ILE A 59 -11.84 -4.99 -3.91
C ILE A 59 -10.94 -5.35 -2.72
N ASN A 60 -11.31 -6.34 -1.93
CA ASN A 60 -10.52 -6.77 -0.77
C ASN A 60 -9.13 -7.27 -1.16
N ASN A 61 -9.02 -8.05 -2.22
CA ASN A 61 -7.75 -8.53 -2.75
C ASN A 61 -6.86 -7.37 -3.23
N PHE A 62 -7.44 -6.41 -3.95
CA PHE A 62 -6.73 -5.21 -4.37
C PHE A 62 -6.27 -4.38 -3.16
N LYS A 63 -7.14 -4.20 -2.15
CA LYS A 63 -6.79 -3.48 -0.92
C LYS A 63 -5.62 -4.14 -0.20
N ASN A 64 -5.67 -5.46 -0.03
CA ASN A 64 -4.60 -6.23 0.60
C ASN A 64 -3.28 -6.11 -0.17
N THR A 65 -3.36 -6.11 -1.51
CA THR A 65 -2.19 -5.91 -2.37
C THR A 65 -1.59 -4.51 -2.19
N LEU A 66 -2.42 -3.47 -2.11
CA LEU A 66 -1.98 -2.10 -1.85
C LEU A 66 -1.29 -1.94 -0.49
N VAL A 67 -1.90 -2.48 0.58
CA VAL A 67 -1.33 -2.38 1.94
C VAL A 67 0.02 -3.10 2.01
N LYS A 68 0.15 -4.22 1.31
CA LYS A 68 1.39 -5.01 1.21
C LYS A 68 2.42 -4.41 0.26
N SER A 69 2.05 -3.44 -0.57
CA SER A 69 3.00 -2.76 -1.47
C SER A 69 3.93 -1.84 -0.67
N SER A 70 4.99 -2.42 -0.12
CA SER A 70 6.01 -1.71 0.68
C SER A 70 7.06 -0.98 -0.19
N ASN A 71 7.08 -1.24 -1.49
CA ASN A 71 8.15 -0.80 -2.41
C ASN A 71 7.63 0.02 -3.59
N ALA A 72 6.59 0.83 -3.40
CA ALA A 72 6.26 1.85 -4.40
C ALA A 72 7.34 2.95 -4.33
N SER A 73 8.26 2.97 -5.30
CA SER A 73 9.22 4.06 -5.45
C SER A 73 8.46 5.38 -5.58
N VAL A 74 8.56 6.25 -4.58
CA VAL A 74 7.90 7.57 -4.58
C VAL A 74 8.75 8.54 -5.41
N ASN A 75 8.98 8.22 -6.68
CA ASN A 75 9.55 9.20 -7.60
C ASN A 75 8.45 10.17 -8.03
N THR A 76 8.28 11.24 -7.25
CA THR A 76 7.24 12.28 -7.46
C THR A 76 7.38 13.04 -8.77
N LYS A 77 8.49 12.86 -9.49
CA LYS A 77 8.75 13.49 -10.81
C LYS A 77 8.21 12.67 -11.98
N LEU A 78 7.86 11.40 -11.77
CA LEU A 78 7.27 10.57 -12.80
C LEU A 78 5.75 10.74 -12.82
N LYS A 79 5.20 10.89 -14.03
CA LYS A 79 3.75 10.86 -14.22
C LYS A 79 3.30 9.41 -14.02
N PRO A 80 2.25 9.14 -13.22
CA PRO A 80 1.78 7.77 -13.03
C PRO A 80 1.20 7.23 -14.33
N ASP A 81 1.46 5.95 -14.60
CA ASP A 81 0.85 5.21 -15.69
C ASP A 81 -0.59 4.82 -15.36
N PHE A 82 -0.88 4.61 -14.07
CA PHE A 82 -2.20 4.28 -13.56
C PHE A 82 -2.57 5.12 -12.34
N THR A 83 -3.83 5.53 -12.28
CA THR A 83 -4.44 6.13 -11.10
C THR A 83 -5.65 5.30 -10.68
N PHE A 84 -5.66 4.90 -9.42
CA PHE A 84 -6.71 4.12 -8.79
C PHE A 84 -7.44 5.02 -7.81
N GLU A 85 -8.72 5.28 -8.08
CA GLU A 85 -9.58 6.05 -7.21
C GLU A 85 -10.48 5.10 -6.42
N LEU A 86 -10.51 5.31 -5.11
CA LEU A 86 -11.23 4.44 -4.18
C LEU A 86 -12.46 5.19 -3.68
N TYR A 87 -13.61 4.54 -3.80
CA TYR A 87 -14.90 5.11 -3.42
C TYR A 87 -15.54 4.33 -2.28
N SER A 88 -16.26 5.07 -1.45
CA SER A 88 -17.21 4.58 -0.47
C SER A 88 -18.53 5.27 -0.81
N ASP A 89 -19.48 4.52 -1.35
CA ASP A 89 -20.70 5.02 -1.97
C ASP A 89 -20.36 6.04 -3.08
N ILE A 90 -20.80 7.28 -2.96
CA ILE A 90 -20.49 8.34 -3.93
C ILE A 90 -19.22 9.12 -3.59
N LYS A 91 -18.63 8.92 -2.40
CA LYS A 91 -17.50 9.72 -1.92
C LYS A 91 -16.16 9.09 -2.29
N LYS A 92 -15.27 9.86 -2.90
CA LYS A 92 -13.87 9.47 -3.07
C LYS A 92 -13.15 9.55 -1.71
N VAL A 93 -12.55 8.45 -1.29
CA VAL A 93 -11.88 8.31 0.02
C VAL A 93 -10.37 8.07 -0.10
N GLY A 94 -9.88 7.81 -1.32
CA GLY A 94 -8.46 7.62 -1.55
C GLY A 94 -8.08 7.68 -3.02
N THR A 95 -6.79 7.91 -3.26
CA THR A 95 -6.19 7.82 -4.59
C THR A 95 -4.83 7.19 -4.47
N PHE A 96 -4.59 6.16 -5.28
CA PHE A 96 -3.29 5.52 -5.43
C PHE A 96 -2.76 5.75 -6.84
N LYS A 97 -1.47 5.99 -6.96
CA LYS A 97 -0.78 6.30 -8.21
C LYS A 97 0.34 5.29 -8.40
N TYR A 98 0.41 4.69 -9.57
CA TYR A 98 1.45 3.75 -9.99
C TYR A 98 2.02 4.20 -11.32
#